data_AF-A0A6V7HN94-F1
#
_entry.id   AF-A0A6V7HN94-F1
#
_cell.length_a   1.000
_cell.length_b   1.000
_cell.length_c   1.000
_cell.angle_alpha   90.00
_cell.angle_beta   90.00
_cell.angle_gamma   90.00
#
_symmetry.space_group_name_H-M   'P 1'
#
loop_
_entity.id
_entity.type
_entity.pdbx_description
1 polymer ?
#
loop_
_entity_poly.entity_id
_entity_poly.type
_entity_poly.pdbx_seq_one_letter_code
_entity_poly.pdbx_strand_id
1 'polypeptide(L)' 'LWIREWLNNIDNFLTENNSTTKAKFYSGHDMNLGSILVALDAFDQPHVPVYNSAIMFELHEIHRQHFIK' A
#
# COMPACT_ATOMS: atom_id res chain seq x y z
N LEU A 1 -3.42 -8.71 6.70
CA LEU A 1 -2.06 -9.18 6.33
C LEU A 1 -1.33 -8.16 5.47
N TRP A 2 -1.86 -7.78 4.30
CA TRP A 2 -1.23 -6.85 3.35
C TRP A 2 -0.89 -5.46 3.91
N ILE A 3 -1.82 -4.82 4.63
CA ILE A 3 -1.57 -3.50 5.25
C ILE A 3 -0.40 -3.56 6.23
N ARG A 4 -0.36 -4.60 7.08
CA ARG A 4 0.73 -4.81 8.05
C ARG A 4 2.07 -5.02 7.34
N GLU A 5 2.09 -5.82 6.28
CA GLU A 5 3.30 -6.04 5.48
C GLU A 5 3.79 -4.72 4.87
N TRP A 6 2.89 -3.92 4.32
CA TRP A 6 3.25 -2.61 3.77
C TRP A 6 3.81 -1.64 4.83
N LEU A 7 3.21 -1.59 6.02
CA LEU A 7 3.72 -0.77 7.14
C LEU A 7 5.11 -1.21 7.61
N ASN A 8 5.34 -2.51 7.77
CA ASN A 8 6.66 -3.05 8.11
C ASN A 8 7.71 -2.64 7.06
N ASN A 9 7.33 -2.61 5.78
CA ASN A 9 8.22 -2.20 4.71
C ASN A 9 8.56 -0.70 4.76
N ILE A 10 7.62 0.15 5.19
CA ILE A 10 7.90 1.56 5.47
C ILE A 10 8.85 1.68 6.66
N ASP A 11 8.56 1.01 7.77
CA ASP A 11 9.38 1.09 8.98
C ASP A 11 10.82 0.66 8.69
N ASN A 12 11.00 -0.43 7.94
CA ASN A 12 12.32 -0.87 7.48
C ASN A 12 12.98 0.18 6.57
N PHE A 13 12.24 0.79 5.64
CA PHE A 13 12.79 1.84 4.77
C PHE A 13 13.22 3.09 5.55
N LEU A 14 12.46 3.48 6.57
CA LEU A 14 12.75 4.66 7.40
C LEU A 14 13.88 4.44 8.40
N THR A 15 14.06 3.19 8.87
CA THR A 15 15.09 2.83 9.85
C THR A 15 16.41 2.40 9.19
N GLU A 16 16.35 1.75 8.03
CA GLU A 16 17.52 1.32 7.29
C GLU A 16 18.04 2.46 6.40
N ASN A 17 19.06 3.16 6.86
CA ASN A 17 19.73 4.27 6.15
C ASN A 17 20.27 3.94 4.73
N ASN A 18 20.20 2.68 4.27
CA ASN A 18 20.82 2.23 3.02
C ASN A 18 19.86 1.48 2.07
N SER A 19 18.55 1.49 2.31
CA SER A 19 17.63 0.84 1.37
C SER A 19 17.53 1.62 0.06
N THR A 20 17.96 1.00 -1.03
CA THR A 20 17.83 1.56 -2.40
C THR A 20 16.49 1.24 -3.05
N THR A 21 15.65 0.44 -2.39
CA THR A 21 14.36 0.01 -2.92
C THR A 21 13.39 1.19 -2.95
N LYS A 22 12.87 1.53 -4.13
CA LYS A 22 11.94 2.65 -4.33
C LYS A 22 10.48 2.21 -4.46
N ALA A 23 10.23 0.98 -4.86
CA ALA A 23 8.89 0.44 -5.02
C ALA A 23 8.89 -1.08 -4.81
N LYS A 24 7.80 -1.61 -4.28
CA LYS A 24 7.52 -3.04 -4.20
C LYS A 24 6.20 -3.32 -4.91
N PHE A 25 6.22 -4.32 -5.79
CA PHE A 25 5.05 -4.72 -6.56
C PHE A 25 4.57 -6.07 -6.08
N TYR A 26 3.29 -6.16 -5.74
CA TYR A 26 2.65 -7.39 -5.31
C TYR A 26 1.60 -7.77 -6.35
N SER A 27 1.78 -8.94 -6.96
CA SER A 27 0.76 -9.52 -7.83
C SER A 27 -0.19 -10.36 -6.99
N GLY A 28 -1.50 -10.19 -7.20
CA GLY A 28 -2.53 -10.85 -6.42
C GLY A 28 -3.84 -10.96 -7.19
N HIS A 29 -4.90 -11.25 -6.45
CA HIS A 29 -6.24 -11.44 -6.98
C HIS A 29 -7.16 -10.29 -6.57
N ASP A 30 -8.28 -10.16 -7.28
CA ASP A 30 -9.41 -9.29 -6.98
C ASP A 30 -9.81 -9.30 -5.48
N MET A 31 -9.82 -10.47 -4.84
CA MET A 31 -10.09 -10.62 -3.41
C MET A 31 -9.08 -9.87 -2.54
N ASN A 32 -7.81 -9.78 -2.95
CA ASN A 32 -6.79 -9.02 -2.21
C ASN A 32 -7.09 -7.52 -2.27
N LEU A 33 -7.43 -7.00 -3.45
CA LEU A 33 -7.76 -5.59 -3.62
C LEU A 33 -9.03 -5.24 -2.85
N GLY A 34 -10.11 -5.99 -3.04
CA GLY A 34 -11.38 -5.75 -2.36
C GLY A 34 -11.25 -5.79 -0.84
N SER A 35 -10.51 -6.76 -0.30
CA SER A 35 -10.28 -6.84 1.15
C SER A 35 -9.49 -5.65 1.71
N ILE A 36 -8.51 -5.14 0.97
CA ILE A 36 -7.74 -3.95 1.38
C ILE A 36 -8.62 -2.70 1.37
N LEU A 37 -9.41 -2.49 0.30
CA LEU A 37 -10.28 -1.34 0.17
C LEU A 37 -11.38 -1.34 1.24
N VAL A 38 -12.01 -2.48 1.51
CA VAL A 38 -13.01 -2.61 2.59
C VAL A 38 -12.39 -2.33 3.96
N ALA A 39 -11.20 -2.86 4.24
CA ALA A 39 -10.53 -2.67 5.53
C ALA A 39 -10.14 -1.20 5.79
N LEU A 40 -9.94 -0.42 4.72
CA LEU A 40 -9.60 1.01 4.79
C LEU A 40 -10.83 1.92 4.70
N ASP A 41 -12.05 1.36 4.64
CA ASP A 41 -13.28 2.11 4.38
C ASP A 41 -13.19 2.99 3.10
N ALA A 42 -12.43 2.50 2.12
CA ALA A 42 -12.15 3.18 0.86
C ALA A 42 -12.88 2.53 -0.32
N PHE A 43 -13.85 1.63 -0.04
CA PHE A 43 -14.64 0.96 -1.06
C PHE A 43 -16.09 1.49 -1.07
N ASP A 44 -16.32 2.64 -1.71
CA ASP A 44 -17.62 3.33 -1.74
C ASP A 44 -18.80 2.41 -2.06
N GLN A 45 -18.63 1.51 -3.04
CA GLN A 45 -19.57 0.47 -3.38
C GLN A 45 -18.81 -0.83 -3.65
N PRO A 46 -18.82 -1.80 -2.72
CA PRO A 46 -18.12 -3.06 -2.91
C PRO A 46 -18.61 -3.79 -4.16
N HIS A 47 -17.72 -3.93 -5.13
CA HIS A 47 -17.92 -4.69 -6.36
C HIS A 47 -16.68 -5.54 -6.64
N VAL A 48 -16.74 -6.41 -7.64
CA VAL A 48 -15.54 -7.18 -8.06
C VAL A 48 -14.56 -6.20 -8.74
N PRO A 49 -13.34 -6.03 -8.24
CA PRO A 49 -12.33 -5.21 -8.91
C PRO A 49 -12.13 -5.63 -10.37
N VAL A 50 -12.10 -4.66 -11.28
CA VAL A 50 -11.91 -4.93 -12.72
C VAL A 50 -10.53 -5.53 -12.98
N TYR A 51 -10.39 -6.26 -14.09
CA TYR A 51 -9.10 -6.81 -14.51
C TYR A 51 -8.04 -5.73 -14.59
N ASN A 52 -6.84 -6.06 -14.11
CA ASN A 52 -5.68 -5.15 -14.08
C ASN A 52 -5.90 -3.87 -13.23
N SER A 53 -6.87 -3.88 -12.32
CA SER A 53 -6.94 -2.87 -11.26
C SER A 53 -5.77 -3.03 -10.29
N ALA A 54 -5.37 -1.93 -9.66
CA ALA A 54 -4.26 -1.88 -8.72
C ALA A 54 -4.57 -0.90 -7.59
N ILE A 55 -3.99 -1.15 -6.41
CA ILE A 55 -3.94 -0.23 -5.29
C ILE A 55 -2.50 0.23 -5.16
N MET A 56 -2.28 1.53 -5.05
CA MET A 56 -0.96 2.11 -4.84
C MET A 56 -0.98 2.81 -3.49
N PHE A 57 0.00 2.49 -2.66
CA PHE A 57 0.27 3.21 -1.43
C PHE A 57 1.59 3.96 -1.59
N GLU A 58 1.55 5.26 -1.38
CA GLU A 58 2.70 6.14 -1.59
C GLU A 58 3.16 6.76 -0.28
N LEU A 59 4.45 6.63 0.03
CA LEU A 59 5.08 7.33 1.14
C LEU A 59 5.70 8.64 0.63
N HIS A 60 5.25 9.76 1.19
CA HIS A 60 5.72 11.10 0.85
C HIS A 60 6.48 11.70 2.02
N GLU A 61 7.63 12.35 1.77
CA GLU A 61 8.32 13.18 2.76
C GLU A 61 8.14 14.66 2.38
N ILE A 62 7.47 15.42 3.24
CA ILE A 62 7.18 16.85 3.04
C ILE A 62 7.59 17.58 4.31
N HIS A 63 8.53 18.54 4.22
CA HIS A 63 9.03 19.31 5.36
C HIS A 63 9.49 18.44 6.56
N ARG A 64 10.21 17.33 6.29
CA ARG A 64 10.66 16.33 7.29
C ARG A 64 9.54 15.61 8.03
N GLN A 65 8.33 15.60 7.46
CA GLN A 65 7.18 14.84 7.94
C GLN A 65 6.77 13.83 6.88
N HIS A 66 6.35 12.65 7.33
CA HIS A 66 5.96 11.54 6.46
C HIS A 66 4.44 11.47 6.31
N PHE A 67 3.97 11.30 5.09
CA PHE A 67 2.55 11.22 4.74
C PHE A 67 2.29 10.01 3.85
N ILE A 68 1.05 9.51 3.90
CA ILE A 68 0.58 8.37 3.10
C ILE A 68 -0.53 8.86 2.18
N LYS A 69 -0.48 8.45 0.92
CA LYS A 69 -1.53 8.63 -0.07
C LYS A 69 -1.94 7.30 -0.67
#